data_AF-A0A522C6N0-F1
#
_entry.id   AF-A0A522C6N0-F1
#
_cell.length_a   1.000
_cell.length_b   1.000
_cell.length_c   1.000
_cell.angle_alpha   90.00
_cell.angle_beta   90.00
_cell.angle_gamma   90.00
#
_symmetry.space_group_name_H-M   'P 1'
#
loop_
_entity.id
_entity.type
_entity.pdbx_description
1 polymer ?
#
loop_
_entity_poly.entity_id
_entity_poly.type
_entity_poly.pdbx_seq_one_letter_code
_entity_poly.pdbx_strand_id
1 'polypeptide(L)' 'IMLAAYSLGLGSCWVGFGSMVTDNKEIINALELKDDEKIFGPILLGYPKVYPDPPQKKEPVVKWI' A
#
# COMPACT_ATOMS: atom_id res chain seq x y z
N ILE A 1 7.69 2.66 -3.19
CA ILE A 1 7.40 1.36 -3.85
C ILE A 1 6.36 1.48 -4.98
N MET A 2 5.17 2.08 -4.77
CA MET A 2 4.13 2.16 -5.82
C MET A 2 4.59 2.85 -7.12
N LEU A 3 5.35 3.96 -7.03
CA LEU A 3 5.93 4.62 -8.21
C LEU A 3 6.93 3.73 -8.96
N ALA A 4 7.74 2.96 -8.23
CA ALA A 4 8.68 2.02 -8.83
C ALA A 4 7.94 0.87 -9.53
N ALA A 5 6.92 0.30 -8.88
CA ALA A 5 6.06 -0.72 -9.49
C ALA A 5 5.44 -0.21 -10.81
N TYR A 6 4.92 1.01 -10.82
CA TYR A 6 4.38 1.63 -12.03
C TYR A 6 5.43 1.77 -13.14
N SER A 7 6.65 2.21 -12.82
CA SER A 7 7.76 2.31 -13.79
C SER A 7 8.17 0.96 -14.40
N LEU A 8 7.87 -0.14 -13.71
CA LEU A 8 8.14 -1.51 -14.15
C LEU A 8 6.92 -2.16 -14.85
N GLY A 9 5.86 -1.41 -15.12
CA GLY A 9 4.64 -1.94 -15.74
C GLY A 9 3.80 -2.82 -14.80
N LEU A 10 3.93 -2.63 -13.48
CA LEU A 10 3.11 -3.32 -12.48
C LEU A 10 2.00 -2.40 -11.96
N GLY A 11 0.86 -3.00 -11.66
CA GLY A 11 -0.18 -2.39 -10.84
C GLY A 11 0.20 -2.50 -9.36
N SER A 12 -0.19 -1.50 -8.57
CA SER A 12 0.02 -1.53 -7.13
C SER A 12 -1.12 -0.87 -6.36
N CYS A 13 -1.38 -1.34 -5.14
CA CYS A 13 -2.41 -0.78 -4.26
C CYS A 13 -1.98 -0.86 -2.80
N TRP A 14 -2.02 0.27 -2.08
CA TRP A 14 -1.90 0.30 -0.62
C TRP A 14 -3.23 -0.07 0.01
N VAL A 15 -3.24 -1.12 0.83
CA VAL A 15 -4.46 -1.61 1.47
C VAL A 15 -4.40 -1.39 2.97
N GLY A 16 -5.04 -0.32 3.46
CA GLY A 16 -5.04 0.03 4.88
C GLY A 16 -5.61 -1.05 5.79
N PHE A 17 -6.60 -1.83 5.33
CA PHE A 17 -7.23 -2.89 6.13
C PHE A 17 -6.25 -3.98 6.58
N GLY A 18 -5.21 -4.26 5.80
CA GLY A 18 -4.22 -5.27 6.18
C GLY A 18 -3.32 -4.84 7.34
N SER A 19 -3.40 -3.59 7.81
CA SER A 19 -2.75 -3.16 9.06
C SER A 19 -3.51 -3.57 10.33
N MET A 20 -4.77 -3.98 10.21
CA MET A 20 -5.64 -4.28 11.36
C MET A 20 -5.56 -5.75 11.83
N VAL A 21 -4.72 -6.57 11.20
CA VAL A 21 -4.64 -8.01 11.46
C VAL A 21 -3.64 -8.39 12.57
N THR A 22 -3.12 -7.40 13.31
CA THR A 22 -2.10 -7.58 14.33
C THR A 22 -2.56 -8.36 15.55
N ASP A 23 -3.88 -8.57 15.73
CA ASP A 23 -4.40 -9.43 16.80
C ASP A 23 -4.44 -10.92 16.40
N ASN A 24 -4.17 -11.23 15.13
CA ASN A 24 -4.13 -12.60 14.63
C ASN A 24 -2.72 -13.19 14.75
N LYS A 25 -2.55 -14.10 15.73
CA LYS A 25 -1.29 -14.80 15.99
C LYS A 25 -0.79 -15.63 14.81
N GLU A 26 -1.68 -16.22 14.02
CA GLU A 26 -1.28 -16.99 12.84
C GLU A 26 -0.60 -16.07 11.81
N ILE A 27 -1.13 -14.87 11.62
CA ILE A 27 -0.57 -13.88 10.69
C ILE A 27 0.75 -13.31 11.23
N ILE A 28 0.83 -12.97 12.52
CA ILE A 28 2.07 -12.52 13.15
C ILE A 28 3.18 -13.55 12.96
N ASN A 29 2.88 -14.82 13.24
CA ASN A 29 3.85 -15.90 13.12
C ASN A 29 4.24 -16.14 11.66
N ALA A 30 3.28 -16.13 10.72
CA ALA A 30 3.53 -16.34 9.31
C ALA A 30 4.35 -15.20 8.67
N LEU A 31 4.24 -13.99 9.21
CA LEU A 31 5.04 -12.82 8.81
C LEU A 31 6.32 -12.65 9.63
N GLU A 32 6.58 -13.55 10.58
CA GLU A 32 7.75 -13.54 11.48
C GLU A 32 7.96 -12.18 12.19
N LEU A 33 6.85 -11.53 12.56
CA LEU A 33 6.90 -10.20 13.18
C LEU A 33 7.40 -10.28 14.62
N LYS A 34 8.32 -9.38 14.98
CA LYS A 34 8.75 -9.17 16.37
C LYS A 34 7.76 -8.30 17.13
N ASP A 35 7.86 -8.34 18.46
CA ASP A 35 7.00 -7.56 19.37
C ASP A 35 7.11 -6.04 19.17
N ASP A 36 8.23 -5.55 18.63
CA ASP A 36 8.49 -4.14 18.35
C ASP A 36 8.20 -3.72 16.90
N GLU A 37 7.74 -4.65 16.06
CA GLU A 37 7.43 -4.41 14.65
C GLU A 37 5.95 -4.11 14.43
N LYS A 38 5.65 -3.28 13.41
CA LYS A 38 4.30 -2.81 13.12
C LYS A 38 3.94 -2.95 11.65
N ILE A 39 2.72 -3.42 11.39
CA ILE A 39 2.14 -3.44 10.05
C ILE A 39 1.52 -2.06 9.75
N PHE A 40 2.04 -1.36 8.76
CA PHE A 40 1.46 -0.10 8.27
C PHE A 40 0.39 -0.32 7.19
N GLY A 41 0.50 -1.44 6.47
CA GLY A 41 -0.43 -1.84 5.44
C GLY A 41 0.30 -2.64 4.35
N PRO A 42 -0.27 -3.75 3.87
CA PRO A 42 0.28 -4.45 2.73
C PRO A 42 0.15 -3.60 1.47
N ILE A 43 1.09 -3.81 0.55
CA ILE A 43 1.07 -3.24 -0.79
C ILE A 43 0.96 -4.40 -1.76
N LEU A 44 -0.19 -4.48 -2.42
CA LEU A 44 -0.44 -5.48 -3.45
C LEU A 44 0.36 -5.11 -4.70
N LEU A 45 0.93 -6.11 -5.36
CA LEU A 45 1.67 -5.99 -6.62
C LEU A 45 1.18 -7.05 -7.60
N GLY A 46 1.13 -6.71 -8.89
CA GLY A 46 0.82 -7.67 -9.94
C GLY A 46 0.66 -7.02 -11.31
N TYR A 47 0.43 -7.85 -12.32
CA TYR A 47 0.11 -7.37 -13.67
C TYR A 47 -1.38 -7.01 -13.73
N PRO A 48 -1.71 -5.74 -13.99
CA PRO A 48 -3.10 -5.31 -13.99
C PRO A 48 -3.79 -5.81 -15.27
N LYS A 49 -5.05 -6.23 -15.14
CA LYS A 49 -5.90 -6.52 -16.32
C LYS A 49 -6.26 -5.24 -17.08
N VAL A 50 -6.40 -4.13 -16.34
CA VAL A 50 -6.76 -2.80 -16.84
C VAL A 50 -6.03 -1.77 -15.97
N TYR A 51 -5.53 -0.70 -16.58
CA TYR A 51 -5.10 0.51 -15.87
C TYR A 51 -6.28 1.48 -15.83
N PRO A 52 -6.96 1.65 -14.67
CA PRO A 52 -8.03 2.61 -14.56
C PRO A 52 -7.49 4.04 -14.66
N ASP A 53 -8.31 4.97 -15.14
CA ASP A 53 -7.98 6.38 -15.09
C ASP A 53 -7.81 6.84 -13.62
N PRO A 54 -6.80 7.67 -13.32
CA PRO A 54 -6.60 8.17 -11.98
C PRO A 54 -7.80 9.06 -11.56
N PRO A 55 -8.21 9.03 -10.29
CA PRO A 55 -9.26 9.91 -9.81
C PRO A 55 -8.82 11.37 -9.92
N GLN A 56 -9.78 12.27 -10.18
CA GLN A 56 -9.52 13.70 -10.25
C GLN A 56 -8.93 14.18 -8.91
N LYS A 57 -7.75 14.80 -8.97
CA LYS A 57 -7.11 15.41 -7.80
C LYS A 57 -7.81 16.73 -7.48
N LYS A 58 -7.91 17.04 -6.19
CA LYS A 58 -8.33 18.38 -5.73
C LYS A 58 -7.26 19.40 -6.15
N GLU A 59 -7.70 20.62 -6.43
CA GLU A 59 -6.79 21.74 -6.68
C GLU A 59 -5.80 21.90 -5.52
N PRO A 60 -4.51 22.13 -5.80
CA PRO A 60 -3.49 22.22 -4.77
C PRO A 60 -3.64 23.53 -3.99
N VAL A 61 -3.59 23.44 -2.66
CA VAL A 61 -3.49 24.63 -1.79
C VAL A 61 -2.00 24.91 -1.55
N VAL A 62 -1.41 25.78 -2.35
CA VAL A 62 0.00 26.17 -2.24
C VAL A 62 0.09 27.56 -1.63
N LYS A 63 0.85 27.71 -0.53
CA LYS A 63 1.16 29.01 0.07
C LYS A 63 2.68 29.20 0.09
N TRP A 64 3.15 30.24 -0.59
CA TRP A 64 4.54 30.70 -0.52
C TRP A 64 4.66 31.68 0.65
N ILE A 65 5.69 31.51 1.50
CA ILE A 65 5.98 32.33 2.68
C ILE A 65 7.35 32.96 2.47
#